data_AF-A0A1Z8XVW6-F1
#
_entry.id   AF-A0A1Z8XVW6-F1
#
_cell.length_a   1.000
_cell.length_b   1.000
_cell.length_c   1.000
_cell.angle_alpha   90.00
_cell.angle_beta   90.00
_cell.angle_gamma   90.00
#
_symmetry.space_group_name_H-M   'P 1'
#
loop_
_entity.id
_entity.type
_entity.pdbx_description
1 polymer ?
#
loop_
_entity_poly.entity_id
_entity_poly.type
_entity_poly.pdbx_seq_one_letter_code
_entity_poly.pdbx_strand_id
1 'polypeptide(L)'
;MNLKVSLIIIVMASFSFGVVFERFIISSGSEDSAKVINKSAKENTLNGKGRTESNYSSSQQDSGNDREDSEDNENPFDDQTRDPVDNIINQIDRGKRITAAQVSSVLEQLPAGRKRREFIHRVASHWGRKDPKAALAWSDSLIPSEQSIAVEEIVHGWARTDPTGAANYVTEIPKSRRSLDLVHATGHIWAEQDQQAAIDWAMSLQDPALRQRALRGSAGVWARTDPSSASAFALEIKNPYERHGVIESVARRWSRQETAESLEWALSMQGEDRNRATRAIIEEIADHDPKQAAGLLSEISSSLSGDGTGGRLHRDIASEVAERWASTNPNEAAEWIADLPESHHIKHEAAQRVADRWASANPQAAAEWAVELTESDNIRRQAVERVADRWLKYDSLSASEWIAEMPIGEARDAAAGELVRNISDSDPAAAFSWANSVGNEGYQTHLMEEVIEGWHNVDPNAARSALQATDLSARQREKFKEILGASAAPPTNSETPKSE
;
A
#
# COMPACT_ATOMS: atom_id res chain seq x y z
N MET A 1 -58.31 -5.35 43.22
CA MET A 1 -56.83 -5.30 43.18
C MET A 1 -56.43 -4.83 41.80
N ASN A 2 -55.81 -3.65 41.75
CA ASN A 2 -55.41 -2.93 40.54
C ASN A 2 -54.00 -3.36 40.13
N LEU A 3 -53.77 -3.63 38.84
CA LEU A 3 -52.44 -3.63 38.25
C LEU A 3 -52.45 -2.63 37.09
N LYS A 4 -51.72 -1.53 37.28
CA LYS A 4 -51.59 -0.43 36.34
C LYS A 4 -50.60 -0.80 35.25
N VAL A 5 -51.03 -0.66 34.00
CA VAL A 5 -50.19 -0.54 32.80
C VAL A 5 -49.61 0.87 32.78
N SER A 6 -48.28 1.01 32.73
CA SER A 6 -47.62 2.30 32.46
C SER A 6 -47.06 2.28 31.04
N LEU A 7 -47.71 3.07 30.20
CA LEU A 7 -47.29 3.49 28.87
C LEU A 7 -46.21 4.57 29.06
N ILE A 8 -45.00 4.39 28.52
CA ILE A 8 -44.00 5.46 28.44
C ILE A 8 -44.13 6.11 27.06
N ILE A 9 -44.50 7.38 27.07
CA ILE A 9 -44.55 8.28 25.92
C ILE A 9 -43.12 8.73 25.64
N ILE A 10 -42.55 8.34 24.51
CA ILE A 10 -41.30 8.90 23.99
C ILE A 10 -41.64 10.21 23.28
N VAL A 11 -41.17 11.33 23.83
CA VAL A 11 -41.20 12.64 23.17
C VAL A 11 -40.03 12.67 22.18
N MET A 12 -40.33 12.42 20.90
CA MET A 12 -39.42 12.66 19.79
C MET A 12 -39.33 14.17 19.54
N ALA A 13 -38.18 14.77 19.84
CA ALA A 13 -37.84 16.10 19.36
C ALA A 13 -37.57 16.01 17.86
N SER A 14 -38.49 16.56 17.07
CA SER A 14 -38.45 16.57 15.61
C SER A 14 -37.43 17.61 15.12
N PHE A 15 -36.38 17.17 14.43
CA PHE A 15 -35.68 18.02 13.46
C PHE A 15 -36.10 17.61 12.06
N SER A 16 -36.72 18.55 11.35
CA SER A 16 -37.28 18.36 10.03
C SER A 16 -36.24 18.73 8.98
N PHE A 17 -35.81 17.79 8.16
CA PHE A 17 -35.32 18.09 6.81
C PHE A 17 -36.07 17.18 5.84
N GLY A 18 -36.94 17.80 5.05
CA GLY A 18 -37.69 17.14 3.98
C GLY A 18 -36.84 17.05 2.72
N VAL A 19 -36.71 15.85 2.19
CA VAL A 19 -36.55 15.61 0.75
C VAL A 19 -37.55 14.54 0.35
N VAL A 20 -38.32 14.86 -0.68
CA VAL A 20 -39.51 14.16 -1.16
C VAL A 20 -39.12 12.83 -1.81
N PHE A 21 -39.73 11.74 -1.35
CA PHE A 21 -39.78 10.46 -2.03
C PHE A 21 -40.86 10.48 -3.12
N GLU A 22 -40.50 10.27 -4.38
CA GLU A 22 -41.42 9.71 -5.37
C GLU A 22 -41.23 8.19 -5.42
N ARG A 23 -42.29 7.49 -5.03
CA ARG A 23 -42.44 6.03 -5.06
C ARG A 23 -42.97 5.65 -6.44
N PHE A 24 -42.16 4.98 -7.26
CA PHE A 24 -42.67 4.23 -8.42
C PHE A 24 -42.78 2.75 -8.03
N ILE A 25 -44.02 2.29 -7.86
CA ILE A 25 -44.37 0.88 -7.70
C ILE A 25 -44.59 0.31 -9.11
N ILE A 26 -43.82 -0.69 -9.50
CA ILE A 26 -44.23 -1.68 -10.51
C ILE A 26 -44.01 -3.08 -9.92
N SER A 27 -45.11 -3.81 -9.84
CA SER A 27 -45.22 -5.19 -9.35
C SER A 27 -44.94 -6.19 -10.47
N SER A 28 -44.15 -7.21 -10.11
CA SER A 28 -44.19 -8.63 -10.50
C SER A 28 -44.39 -9.05 -11.97
N GLY A 29 -43.45 -9.85 -12.47
CA GLY A 29 -43.65 -10.77 -13.59
C GLY A 29 -42.44 -11.68 -13.77
N SER A 30 -42.50 -12.89 -13.20
CA SER A 30 -41.61 -14.02 -13.47
C SER A 30 -41.89 -14.59 -14.87
N GLU A 31 -40.86 -14.92 -15.65
CA GLU A 31 -40.82 -16.15 -16.46
C GLU A 31 -39.44 -16.36 -17.14
N ASP A 32 -39.10 -17.64 -17.23
CA ASP A 32 -37.93 -18.27 -17.82
C ASP A 32 -37.58 -17.78 -19.23
N SER A 33 -36.28 -17.67 -19.54
CA SER A 33 -35.80 -18.09 -20.88
C SER A 33 -34.35 -18.55 -20.85
N ALA A 34 -34.19 -19.79 -21.27
CA ALA A 34 -32.95 -20.53 -21.41
C ALA A 34 -32.07 -20.06 -22.59
N LYS A 35 -30.78 -20.39 -22.46
CA LYS A 35 -29.87 -20.94 -23.49
C LYS A 35 -29.91 -20.29 -24.89
N VAL A 36 -28.81 -19.62 -25.23
CA VAL A 36 -28.22 -19.74 -26.58
C VAL A 36 -26.74 -20.07 -26.44
N ILE A 37 -26.48 -21.38 -26.50
CA ILE A 37 -25.21 -21.95 -26.95
C ILE A 37 -25.29 -21.97 -28.47
N ASN A 38 -24.28 -21.46 -29.17
CA ASN A 38 -24.01 -21.97 -30.52
C ASN A 38 -22.54 -22.33 -30.70
N LYS A 39 -22.37 -23.54 -31.23
CA LYS A 39 -21.18 -24.38 -31.29
C LYS A 39 -21.03 -24.80 -32.75
N SER A 40 -19.87 -24.59 -33.36
CA SER A 40 -19.28 -25.35 -34.47
C SER A 40 -18.08 -24.53 -34.99
N ALA A 41 -16.82 -24.94 -35.04
CA ALA A 41 -16.14 -26.23 -35.20
C ALA A 41 -16.53 -26.99 -36.48
N LYS A 42 -15.68 -26.90 -37.51
CA LYS A 42 -14.94 -28.00 -38.17
C LYS A 42 -14.22 -27.51 -39.43
N GLU A 43 -12.89 -27.61 -39.46
CA GLU A 43 -12.10 -28.70 -40.10
C GLU A 43 -12.18 -28.72 -41.63
N ASN A 44 -11.04 -28.45 -42.29
CA ASN A 44 -10.54 -29.28 -43.39
C ASN A 44 -9.04 -29.02 -43.68
N THR A 45 -8.21 -29.95 -43.19
CA THR A 45 -7.18 -30.72 -43.92
C THR A 45 -6.28 -30.09 -45.00
N LEU A 46 -4.97 -30.12 -44.68
CA LEU A 46 -3.83 -30.74 -45.39
C LEU A 46 -3.48 -30.43 -46.87
N ASN A 47 -2.17 -30.23 -47.03
CA ASN A 47 -1.27 -30.45 -48.18
C ASN A 47 -1.07 -29.34 -49.22
N GLY A 48 0.20 -28.97 -49.41
CA GLY A 48 0.68 -28.24 -50.59
C GLY A 48 2.11 -27.72 -50.49
N LYS A 49 3.10 -28.60 -50.64
CA LYS A 49 4.49 -28.24 -51.01
C LYS A 49 4.47 -27.43 -52.30
N GLY A 50 5.21 -26.31 -52.35
CA GLY A 50 5.46 -25.56 -53.59
C GLY A 50 6.55 -24.52 -53.43
N ARG A 51 7.78 -24.87 -53.84
CA ARG A 51 8.90 -23.96 -54.13
C ARG A 51 8.58 -23.12 -55.37
N THR A 52 8.99 -21.85 -55.35
CA THR A 52 9.42 -21.01 -56.50
C THR A 52 9.91 -19.69 -55.88
N GLU A 53 11.20 -19.41 -55.70
CA GLU A 53 12.19 -18.94 -56.68
C GLU A 53 11.76 -17.80 -57.62
N SER A 54 12.50 -16.68 -57.47
CA SER A 54 12.86 -15.66 -58.46
C SER A 54 11.77 -14.70 -58.97
N ASN A 55 11.96 -13.39 -58.76
CA ASN A 55 12.71 -12.61 -59.76
C ASN A 55 13.07 -11.20 -59.28
N TYR A 56 14.39 -10.96 -59.34
CA TYR A 56 15.00 -9.65 -59.50
C TYR A 56 14.45 -8.96 -60.76
N SER A 57 14.22 -7.65 -60.68
CA SER A 57 14.33 -6.78 -61.84
C SER A 57 14.97 -5.47 -61.42
N SER A 58 16.21 -5.35 -61.89
CA SER A 58 17.01 -4.15 -62.00
C SER A 58 16.46 -3.24 -63.10
N SER A 59 16.43 -1.93 -62.89
CA SER A 59 16.62 -0.95 -63.95
C SER A 59 17.70 0.05 -63.53
N GLN A 60 18.76 0.08 -64.34
CA GLN A 60 19.96 0.90 -64.24
C GLN A 60 19.70 2.39 -64.50
N GLN A 61 20.50 3.20 -63.79
CA GLN A 61 21.25 4.41 -64.18
C GLN A 61 20.54 5.57 -64.88
N ASP A 62 20.56 6.73 -64.22
CA ASP A 62 21.17 7.92 -64.82
C ASP A 62 21.91 8.76 -63.75
N SER A 63 22.78 9.65 -64.22
CA SER A 63 24.10 9.93 -63.69
C SER A 63 24.20 11.22 -62.87
N GLY A 64 25.13 11.22 -61.89
CA GLY A 64 26.00 12.36 -61.55
C GLY A 64 25.45 13.46 -60.65
N ASN A 65 25.87 13.48 -59.39
CA ASN A 65 26.78 14.53 -58.88
C ASN A 65 27.25 14.22 -57.46
N ASP A 66 28.55 14.38 -57.26
CA ASP A 66 29.21 14.52 -55.96
C ASP A 66 28.68 15.74 -55.21
N ARG A 67 28.47 15.59 -53.89
CA ARG A 67 28.55 16.60 -52.80
C ARG A 67 28.24 15.87 -51.49
N GLU A 68 29.27 15.55 -50.73
CA GLU A 68 29.72 16.32 -49.55
C GLU A 68 28.70 16.29 -48.40
N ASP A 69 29.10 15.59 -47.34
CA ASP A 69 28.63 15.65 -45.96
C ASP A 69 27.69 16.82 -45.64
N SER A 70 26.37 16.58 -45.77
CA SER A 70 25.38 17.36 -45.05
C SER A 70 25.03 16.62 -43.76
N GLU A 71 25.38 17.23 -42.62
CA GLU A 71 24.74 16.96 -41.34
C GLU A 71 23.25 17.33 -41.46
N ASP A 72 22.47 16.48 -42.13
CA ASP A 72 21.03 16.66 -42.24
C ASP A 72 20.40 16.41 -40.88
N ASN A 73 20.10 17.53 -40.23
CA ASN A 73 19.30 17.65 -39.02
C ASN A 73 17.85 17.27 -39.38
N GLU A 74 17.63 15.99 -39.73
CA GLU A 74 16.30 15.45 -40.00
C GLU A 74 15.42 15.66 -38.76
N ASN A 75 14.36 16.43 -38.94
CA ASN A 75 13.39 16.70 -37.90
C ASN A 75 12.78 15.36 -37.44
N PRO A 76 12.75 15.04 -36.13
CA PRO A 76 12.13 13.81 -35.61
C PRO A 76 10.65 13.61 -35.99
N PHE A 77 10.02 14.63 -36.60
CA PHE A 77 8.64 14.65 -37.07
C PHE A 77 8.47 14.50 -38.59
N ASP A 78 9.53 14.34 -39.38
CA ASP A 78 9.41 14.30 -40.86
C ASP A 78 8.84 12.96 -41.39
N ASP A 79 8.92 11.88 -40.61
CA ASP A 79 8.23 10.63 -40.89
C ASP A 79 6.90 10.58 -40.12
N GLN A 80 5.87 11.24 -40.67
CA GLN A 80 4.52 11.29 -40.10
C GLN A 80 3.84 9.91 -39.94
N THR A 81 4.51 8.81 -40.35
CA THR A 81 3.98 7.44 -40.27
C THR A 81 4.53 6.62 -39.09
N ARG A 82 5.56 7.10 -38.39
CA ARG A 82 6.16 6.41 -37.21
C ARG A 82 5.86 7.15 -35.91
N ASP A 83 5.63 6.37 -34.84
CA ASP A 83 5.53 6.90 -33.48
C ASP A 83 6.82 7.69 -33.14
N PRO A 84 6.72 8.96 -32.68
CA PRO A 84 7.89 9.77 -32.30
C PRO A 84 8.83 9.06 -31.31
N VAL A 85 8.29 8.22 -30.42
CA VAL A 85 9.08 7.38 -29.50
C VAL A 85 9.96 6.41 -30.28
N ASP A 86 9.35 5.70 -31.23
CA ASP A 86 10.05 4.71 -32.06
C ASP A 86 11.06 5.37 -32.99
N ASN A 87 10.79 6.58 -33.49
CA ASN A 87 11.75 7.33 -34.30
C ASN A 87 13.01 7.65 -33.51
N ILE A 88 12.88 8.24 -32.31
CA ILE A 88 14.03 8.56 -31.46
C ILE A 88 14.83 7.30 -31.10
N ILE A 89 14.14 6.22 -30.69
CA ILE A 89 14.81 4.96 -30.35
C ILE A 89 15.59 4.41 -31.56
N ASN A 90 14.97 4.39 -32.74
CA ASN A 90 15.64 3.93 -33.97
C ASN A 90 16.89 4.78 -34.29
N GLN A 91 16.84 6.09 -34.03
CA GLN A 91 18.00 6.96 -34.25
C GLN A 91 19.11 6.69 -33.21
N ILE A 92 18.76 6.47 -31.93
CA ILE A 92 19.69 6.08 -30.86
C ILE A 92 20.37 4.76 -31.26
N ASP A 93 19.59 3.78 -31.73
CA ASP A 93 20.08 2.45 -32.09
C ASP A 93 21.02 2.48 -33.30
N ARG A 94 20.77 3.38 -34.25
CA ARG A 94 21.63 3.62 -35.43
C ARG A 94 22.90 4.41 -35.10
N GLY A 95 23.08 4.84 -33.84
CA GLY A 95 24.25 5.63 -33.43
C GLY A 95 24.28 7.03 -34.02
N LYS A 96 23.13 7.56 -34.49
CA LYS A 96 23.03 8.97 -34.88
C LYS A 96 23.28 9.83 -33.62
N ARG A 97 23.99 10.96 -33.78
CA ARG A 97 24.15 11.93 -32.69
C ARG A 97 22.80 12.57 -32.39
N ILE A 98 22.21 12.17 -31.26
CA ILE A 98 21.00 12.78 -30.73
C ILE A 98 21.40 13.62 -29.52
N THR A 99 20.89 14.84 -29.48
CA THR A 99 21.13 15.79 -28.40
C THR A 99 20.01 15.71 -27.36
N ALA A 100 20.33 16.05 -26.11
CA ALA A 100 19.32 16.20 -25.05
C ALA A 100 18.19 17.16 -25.47
N ALA A 101 18.52 18.24 -26.19
CA ALA A 101 17.56 19.20 -26.69
C ALA A 101 16.55 18.59 -27.68
N GLN A 102 17.00 17.71 -28.58
CA GLN A 102 16.10 17.01 -29.52
C GLN A 102 15.12 16.10 -28.79
N VAL A 103 15.61 15.34 -27.79
CA VAL A 103 14.74 14.46 -26.99
C VAL A 103 13.76 15.27 -26.13
N SER A 104 14.21 16.36 -25.51
CA SER A 104 13.37 17.24 -24.70
C SER A 104 12.30 17.95 -25.53
N SER A 105 12.60 18.37 -26.76
CA SER A 105 11.62 18.93 -27.70
C SER A 105 10.44 17.99 -27.95
N VAL A 106 10.70 16.70 -28.17
CA VAL A 106 9.64 15.71 -28.36
C VAL A 106 8.87 15.47 -27.06
N LEU A 107 9.59 15.42 -25.94
CA LEU A 107 8.98 15.25 -24.64
C LEU A 107 8.01 16.40 -24.30
N GLU A 108 8.36 17.66 -24.59
CA GLU A 108 7.52 18.85 -24.36
C GLU A 108 6.19 18.80 -25.11
N GLN A 109 6.12 18.11 -26.23
CA GLN A 109 4.89 17.94 -27.02
C GLN A 109 3.96 16.85 -26.45
N LEU A 110 4.46 16.02 -25.53
CA LEU A 110 3.68 14.96 -24.92
C LEU A 110 2.93 15.47 -23.67
N PRO A 111 1.59 15.30 -23.62
CA PRO A 111 0.82 15.69 -22.44
C PRO A 111 1.21 14.85 -21.23
N ALA A 112 1.09 15.45 -20.04
CA ALA A 112 1.30 14.73 -18.78
C ALA A 112 0.40 13.48 -18.72
N GLY A 113 0.97 12.35 -18.28
CA GLY A 113 0.25 11.09 -18.18
C GLY A 113 1.04 9.89 -18.71
N ARG A 114 0.32 8.84 -19.10
CA ARG A 114 0.89 7.53 -19.45
C ARG A 114 1.92 7.62 -20.59
N LYS A 115 1.58 8.30 -21.69
CA LYS A 115 2.43 8.39 -22.89
C LYS A 115 3.77 9.09 -22.62
N ARG A 116 3.74 10.21 -21.88
CA ARG A 116 4.96 10.93 -21.48
C ARG A 116 5.86 10.07 -20.62
N ARG A 117 5.27 9.33 -19.67
CA ARG A 117 6.02 8.40 -18.81
C ARG A 117 6.62 7.26 -19.64
N GLU A 118 5.85 6.66 -20.53
CA GLU A 118 6.31 5.60 -21.42
C GLU A 118 7.47 6.05 -22.31
N PHE A 119 7.38 7.27 -22.88
CA PHE A 119 8.48 7.87 -23.63
C PHE A 119 9.74 7.95 -22.78
N ILE A 120 9.65 8.50 -21.55
CA ILE A 120 10.80 8.62 -20.65
C ILE A 120 11.41 7.24 -20.39
N HIS A 121 10.60 6.23 -20.02
CA HIS A 121 11.12 4.88 -19.75
C HIS A 121 11.86 4.29 -20.95
N ARG A 122 11.23 4.32 -22.13
CA ARG A 122 11.79 3.67 -23.31
C ARG A 122 13.04 4.38 -23.81
N VAL A 123 13.03 5.71 -23.89
CA VAL A 123 14.18 6.49 -24.35
C VAL A 123 15.33 6.41 -23.36
N ALA A 124 15.08 6.60 -22.06
CA ALA A 124 16.09 6.48 -21.00
C ALA A 124 16.80 5.12 -21.04
N SER A 125 16.04 4.03 -21.15
CA SER A 125 16.58 2.67 -21.18
C SER A 125 17.43 2.39 -22.42
N HIS A 126 16.98 2.81 -23.62
CA HIS A 126 17.75 2.60 -24.86
C HIS A 126 18.97 3.50 -24.92
N TRP A 127 18.83 4.77 -24.53
CA TRP A 127 19.94 5.71 -24.53
C TRP A 127 21.00 5.31 -23.50
N GLY A 128 20.60 4.87 -22.31
CA GLY A 128 21.52 4.37 -21.29
C GLY A 128 22.38 3.19 -21.74
N ARG A 129 21.87 2.34 -22.64
CA ARG A 129 22.65 1.23 -23.24
C ARG A 129 23.72 1.69 -24.24
N LYS A 130 23.52 2.85 -24.86
CA LYS A 130 24.37 3.34 -25.96
C LYS A 130 25.32 4.46 -25.52
N ASP A 131 24.78 5.45 -24.83
CA ASP A 131 25.49 6.61 -24.33
C ASP A 131 24.87 7.07 -22.99
N PRO A 132 25.25 6.41 -21.88
CA PRO A 132 24.71 6.72 -20.56
C PRO A 132 25.06 8.14 -20.10
N LYS A 133 26.19 8.71 -20.55
CA LYS A 133 26.59 10.07 -20.17
C LYS A 133 25.68 11.11 -20.81
N ALA A 134 25.40 10.97 -22.11
CA ALA A 134 24.45 11.85 -22.79
C ALA A 134 23.03 11.69 -22.23
N ALA A 135 22.63 10.46 -21.90
CA ALA A 135 21.32 10.20 -21.30
C ALA A 135 21.19 10.83 -19.89
N LEU A 136 22.25 10.78 -19.07
CA LEU A 136 22.28 11.46 -17.77
C LEU A 136 22.23 12.99 -17.92
N ALA A 137 22.95 13.56 -18.90
CA ALA A 137 22.86 14.98 -19.18
C ALA A 137 21.45 15.40 -19.63
N TRP A 138 20.72 14.53 -20.34
CA TRP A 138 19.31 14.74 -20.67
C TRP A 138 18.42 14.67 -19.43
N SER A 139 18.65 13.73 -18.53
CA SER A 139 17.82 13.59 -17.32
C SER A 139 17.91 14.82 -16.39
N ASP A 140 19.04 15.53 -16.39
CA ASP A 140 19.21 16.79 -15.65
C ASP A 140 18.33 17.94 -16.16
N SER A 141 17.77 17.83 -17.37
CA SER A 141 16.80 18.80 -17.91
C SER A 141 15.35 18.52 -17.48
N LEU A 142 15.09 17.40 -16.82
CA LEU A 142 13.75 16.95 -16.45
C LEU A 142 13.34 17.49 -15.08
N ILE A 143 12.02 17.56 -14.83
CA ILE A 143 11.50 17.84 -13.49
C ILE A 143 11.89 16.72 -12.51
N PRO A 144 11.98 16.96 -11.19
CA PRO A 144 12.52 15.98 -10.24
C PRO A 144 11.85 14.60 -10.25
N SER A 145 10.52 14.54 -10.48
CA SER A 145 9.78 13.28 -10.58
C SER A 145 10.10 12.47 -11.84
N GLU A 146 10.45 13.15 -12.94
CA GLU A 146 10.79 12.55 -14.23
C GLU A 146 12.27 12.21 -14.32
N GLN A 147 13.16 13.10 -13.86
CA GLN A 147 14.60 12.85 -13.73
C GLN A 147 14.84 11.57 -12.95
N SER A 148 14.12 11.44 -11.84
CA SER A 148 14.07 10.24 -11.01
C SER A 148 13.87 8.97 -11.84
N ILE A 149 12.79 8.90 -12.61
CA ILE A 149 12.45 7.74 -13.44
C ILE A 149 13.50 7.53 -14.54
N ALA A 150 13.95 8.61 -15.18
CA ALA A 150 14.93 8.56 -16.24
C ALA A 150 16.28 7.99 -15.76
N VAL A 151 16.82 8.47 -14.64
CA VAL A 151 18.10 7.98 -14.07
C VAL A 151 18.03 6.49 -13.76
N GLU A 152 16.93 6.03 -13.19
CA GLU A 152 16.72 4.60 -12.91
C GLU A 152 16.78 3.76 -14.18
N GLU A 153 16.07 4.16 -15.23
CA GLU A 153 16.05 3.45 -16.51
C GLU A 153 17.38 3.54 -17.27
N ILE A 154 18.07 4.68 -17.17
CA ILE A 154 19.42 4.85 -17.73
C ILE A 154 20.38 3.87 -17.08
N VAL A 155 20.40 3.79 -15.75
CA VAL A 155 21.27 2.85 -15.02
C VAL A 155 20.89 1.41 -15.34
N HIS A 156 19.60 1.07 -15.44
CA HIS A 156 19.17 -0.26 -15.88
C HIS A 156 19.63 -0.59 -17.30
N GLY A 157 19.58 0.37 -18.22
CA GLY A 157 20.08 0.21 -19.58
C GLY A 157 21.59 0.02 -19.59
N TRP A 158 22.31 0.91 -18.91
CA TRP A 158 23.76 0.92 -18.82
C TRP A 158 24.30 -0.37 -18.19
N ALA A 159 23.73 -0.82 -17.07
CA ALA A 159 24.16 -2.04 -16.40
C ALA A 159 24.01 -3.29 -17.27
N ARG A 160 23.12 -3.28 -18.27
CA ARG A 160 22.96 -4.39 -19.21
C ARG A 160 24.07 -4.48 -20.26
N THR A 161 24.76 -3.38 -20.55
CA THR A 161 25.80 -3.34 -21.60
C THR A 161 27.21 -3.12 -21.03
N ASP A 162 27.30 -2.41 -19.92
CA ASP A 162 28.54 -2.09 -19.20
C ASP A 162 28.24 -2.00 -17.68
N PRO A 163 28.12 -3.16 -17.00
CA PRO A 163 27.83 -3.21 -15.58
C PRO A 163 28.91 -2.54 -14.72
N THR A 164 30.18 -2.57 -15.13
CA THR A 164 31.29 -1.91 -14.42
C THR A 164 31.16 -0.39 -14.46
N GLY A 165 30.84 0.19 -15.61
CA GLY A 165 30.59 1.63 -15.71
C GLY A 165 29.40 2.08 -14.89
N ALA A 166 28.29 1.34 -14.95
CA ALA A 166 27.10 1.60 -14.14
C ALA A 166 27.41 1.49 -12.64
N ALA A 167 28.17 0.48 -12.23
CA ALA A 167 28.63 0.27 -10.86
C ALA A 167 29.46 1.45 -10.34
N ASN A 168 30.43 1.93 -11.13
CA ASN A 168 31.22 3.10 -10.76
C ASN A 168 30.32 4.32 -10.51
N TYR A 169 29.40 4.60 -11.43
CA TYR A 169 28.46 5.72 -11.31
C TYR A 169 27.60 5.64 -10.03
N VAL A 170 26.93 4.51 -9.78
CA VAL A 170 26.00 4.40 -8.64
C VAL A 170 26.71 4.43 -7.27
N THR A 171 28.02 4.17 -7.24
CA THR A 171 28.82 4.25 -6.01
C THR A 171 29.41 5.64 -5.74
N GLU A 172 29.46 6.52 -6.75
CA GLU A 172 29.98 7.89 -6.62
C GLU A 172 28.89 8.92 -6.29
N ILE A 173 27.64 8.65 -6.65
CA ILE A 173 26.53 9.57 -6.38
C ILE A 173 26.23 9.70 -4.87
N PRO A 174 25.77 10.86 -4.38
CA PRO A 174 25.44 11.06 -2.98
C PRO A 174 24.48 10.00 -2.42
N LYS A 175 24.79 9.50 -1.23
CA LYS A 175 24.00 8.46 -0.56
C LYS A 175 22.61 8.98 -0.22
N SER A 176 21.62 8.29 -0.73
CA SER A 176 20.20 8.49 -0.48
C SER A 176 19.49 7.15 -0.59
N ARG A 177 18.24 7.05 -0.14
CA ARG A 177 17.43 5.83 -0.34
C ARG A 177 17.41 5.42 -1.82
N ARG A 178 17.25 6.40 -2.71
CA ARG A 178 17.19 6.21 -4.16
C ARG A 178 18.50 5.68 -4.75
N SER A 179 19.66 6.24 -4.37
CA SER A 179 20.94 5.76 -4.89
C SER A 179 21.27 4.35 -4.40
N LEU A 180 20.86 3.98 -3.19
CA LEU A 180 20.94 2.59 -2.72
C LEU A 180 20.06 1.66 -3.57
N ASP A 181 18.87 2.08 -3.97
CA ASP A 181 18.02 1.26 -4.85
C ASP A 181 18.69 1.03 -6.22
N LEU A 182 19.43 2.01 -6.75
CA LEU A 182 20.24 1.85 -7.97
C LEU A 182 21.40 0.87 -7.79
N VAL A 183 22.10 0.90 -6.64
CA VAL A 183 23.18 -0.06 -6.33
C VAL A 183 22.65 -1.50 -6.33
N HIS A 184 21.47 -1.72 -5.76
CA HIS A 184 20.81 -3.03 -5.80
C HIS A 184 20.46 -3.45 -7.23
N ALA A 185 19.87 -2.55 -8.01
CA ALA A 185 19.50 -2.84 -9.40
C ALA A 185 20.73 -3.16 -10.26
N THR A 186 21.83 -2.43 -10.11
CA THR A 186 23.09 -2.72 -10.81
C THR A 186 23.64 -4.10 -10.43
N GLY A 187 23.69 -4.44 -9.13
CA GLY A 187 24.12 -5.78 -8.69
C GLY A 187 23.23 -6.90 -9.21
N HIS A 188 21.92 -6.68 -9.21
CA HIS A 188 20.94 -7.61 -9.78
C HIS A 188 21.18 -7.84 -11.28
N ILE A 189 21.20 -6.79 -12.09
CA ILE A 189 21.37 -6.88 -13.55
C ILE A 189 22.73 -7.47 -13.90
N TRP A 190 23.79 -7.08 -13.18
CA TRP A 190 25.11 -7.67 -13.39
C TRP A 190 25.08 -9.17 -13.09
N ALA A 191 24.47 -9.59 -11.98
CA ALA A 191 24.39 -11.00 -11.62
C ALA A 191 23.57 -11.85 -12.59
N GLU A 192 22.64 -11.26 -13.35
CA GLU A 192 21.94 -11.95 -14.44
C GLU A 192 22.86 -12.34 -15.60
N GLN A 193 23.98 -11.63 -15.77
CA GLN A 193 24.97 -11.86 -16.84
C GLN A 193 26.18 -12.63 -16.32
N ASP A 194 26.74 -12.18 -15.20
CA ASP A 194 27.91 -12.74 -14.54
C ASP A 194 27.73 -12.62 -13.03
N GLN A 195 27.23 -13.70 -12.45
CA GLN A 195 26.96 -13.81 -11.02
C GLN A 195 28.22 -13.62 -10.17
N GLN A 196 29.36 -14.21 -10.58
CA GLN A 196 30.59 -14.15 -9.78
C GLN A 196 31.16 -12.74 -9.78
N ALA A 197 31.23 -12.10 -10.95
CA ALA A 197 31.71 -10.71 -11.05
C ALA A 197 30.85 -9.73 -10.23
N ALA A 198 29.53 -9.93 -10.20
CA ALA A 198 28.62 -9.11 -9.40
C ALA A 198 28.81 -9.29 -7.88
N ILE A 199 29.09 -10.51 -7.42
CA ILE A 199 29.42 -10.79 -6.01
C ILE A 199 30.79 -10.22 -5.64
N ASP A 200 31.79 -10.39 -6.51
CA ASP A 200 33.14 -9.85 -6.31
C ASP A 200 33.10 -8.31 -6.22
N TRP A 201 32.34 -7.66 -7.11
CA TRP A 201 32.09 -6.22 -7.04
C TRP A 201 31.45 -5.85 -5.70
N ALA A 202 30.35 -6.50 -5.33
CA ALA A 202 29.64 -6.21 -4.08
C ALA A 202 30.57 -6.33 -2.87
N MET A 203 31.39 -7.38 -2.81
CA MET A 203 32.36 -7.61 -1.72
C MET A 203 33.53 -6.62 -1.72
N SER A 204 33.87 -6.02 -2.86
CA SER A 204 34.92 -5.01 -2.96
C SER A 204 34.53 -3.64 -2.37
N LEU A 205 33.22 -3.39 -2.22
CA LEU A 205 32.69 -2.12 -1.72
C LEU A 205 33.07 -1.92 -0.25
N GLN A 206 33.73 -0.81 0.06
CA GLN A 206 34.17 -0.48 1.42
C GLN A 206 33.03 0.02 2.30
N ASP A 207 32.12 0.82 1.73
CA ASP A 207 30.95 1.34 2.44
C ASP A 207 29.96 0.18 2.76
N PRO A 208 29.65 -0.08 4.05
CA PRO A 208 28.79 -1.19 4.43
C PRO A 208 27.36 -1.12 3.86
N ALA A 209 26.80 0.09 3.69
CA ALA A 209 25.46 0.25 3.16
C ALA A 209 25.41 -0.07 1.66
N LEU A 210 26.43 0.36 0.91
CA LEU A 210 26.57 0.01 -0.51
C LEU A 210 26.81 -1.49 -0.68
N ARG A 211 27.74 -2.07 0.09
CA ARG A 211 28.05 -3.51 0.08
C ARG A 211 26.83 -4.36 0.37
N GLN A 212 26.13 -4.08 1.47
CA GLN A 212 24.91 -4.79 1.84
C GLN A 212 23.87 -4.75 0.71
N ARG A 213 23.71 -3.60 0.08
CA ARG A 213 22.68 -3.40 -0.94
C ARG A 213 23.02 -4.08 -2.26
N ALA A 214 24.28 -4.03 -2.68
CA ALA A 214 24.81 -4.76 -3.83
C ALA A 214 24.69 -6.28 -3.62
N LEU A 215 25.13 -6.78 -2.45
CA LEU A 215 25.04 -8.21 -2.09
C LEU A 215 23.62 -8.75 -2.18
N ARG A 216 22.62 -8.01 -1.68
CA ARG A 216 21.21 -8.41 -1.77
C ARG A 216 20.71 -8.53 -3.21
N GLY A 217 21.10 -7.58 -4.07
CA GLY A 217 20.74 -7.60 -5.49
C GLY A 217 21.32 -8.82 -6.20
N SER A 218 22.63 -9.05 -6.02
CA SER A 218 23.37 -10.13 -6.65
C SER A 218 22.97 -11.52 -6.13
N ALA A 219 22.91 -11.70 -4.81
CA ALA A 219 22.57 -12.99 -4.19
C ALA A 219 21.13 -13.42 -4.46
N GLY A 220 20.21 -12.45 -4.66
CA GLY A 220 18.84 -12.77 -5.07
C GLY A 220 18.75 -13.40 -6.47
N VAL A 221 19.65 -13.03 -7.39
CA VAL A 221 19.73 -13.68 -8.71
C VAL A 221 20.37 -15.05 -8.59
N TRP A 222 21.44 -15.16 -7.80
CA TRP A 222 22.07 -16.46 -7.51
C TRP A 222 21.08 -17.48 -6.96
N ALA A 223 20.25 -17.07 -6.00
CA ALA A 223 19.25 -17.96 -5.40
C ALA A 223 18.21 -18.51 -6.39
N ARG A 224 18.03 -17.86 -7.55
CA ARG A 224 17.13 -18.34 -8.62
C ARG A 224 17.73 -19.47 -9.45
N THR A 225 19.05 -19.53 -9.55
CA THR A 225 19.78 -20.50 -10.38
C THR A 225 20.41 -21.61 -9.56
N ASP A 226 20.92 -21.29 -8.37
CA ASP A 226 21.55 -22.22 -7.43
C ASP A 226 21.31 -21.76 -5.98
N PRO A 227 20.11 -22.03 -5.43
CA PRO A 227 19.75 -21.65 -4.07
C PRO A 227 20.63 -22.30 -2.99
N SER A 228 21.14 -23.51 -3.24
CA SER A 228 22.02 -24.22 -2.31
C SER A 228 23.35 -23.50 -2.14
N SER A 229 23.99 -23.09 -3.23
CA SER A 229 25.25 -22.33 -3.12
C SER A 229 25.02 -20.90 -2.61
N ALA A 230 23.92 -20.25 -3.01
CA ALA A 230 23.58 -18.92 -2.53
C ALA A 230 23.32 -18.88 -1.01
N SER A 231 22.63 -19.90 -0.48
CA SER A 231 22.38 -20.04 0.95
C SER A 231 23.64 -20.35 1.74
N ALA A 232 24.52 -21.22 1.22
CA ALA A 232 25.83 -21.47 1.82
C ALA A 232 26.66 -20.17 1.90
N PHE A 233 26.72 -19.40 0.81
CA PHE A 233 27.38 -18.09 0.78
C PHE A 233 26.80 -17.12 1.81
N ALA A 234 25.47 -17.05 1.94
CA ALA A 234 24.82 -16.19 2.93
C ALA A 234 25.34 -16.47 4.34
N LEU A 235 25.52 -17.74 4.70
CA LEU A 235 25.99 -18.16 6.02
C LEU A 235 27.48 -17.88 6.28
N GLU A 236 28.29 -17.71 5.24
CA GLU A 236 29.71 -17.34 5.36
C GLU A 236 29.93 -15.84 5.66
N ILE A 237 28.89 -15.01 5.48
CA ILE A 237 28.97 -13.57 5.74
C ILE A 237 29.14 -13.31 7.24
N LYS A 238 30.32 -12.79 7.60
CA LYS A 238 30.71 -12.53 9.00
C LYS A 238 29.89 -11.42 9.65
N ASN A 239 29.58 -10.36 8.90
CA ASN A 239 28.80 -9.23 9.42
C ASN A 239 27.32 -9.64 9.54
N PRO A 240 26.72 -9.66 10.75
CA PRO A 240 25.34 -10.11 10.92
C PRO A 240 24.31 -9.30 10.14
N TYR A 241 24.50 -7.98 10.01
CA TYR A 241 23.56 -7.12 9.30
C TYR A 241 23.53 -7.42 7.79
N GLU A 242 24.70 -7.61 7.19
CA GLU A 242 24.83 -8.03 5.80
C GLU A 242 24.29 -9.44 5.59
N ARG A 243 24.64 -10.37 6.49
CA ARG A 243 24.15 -11.75 6.46
C ARG A 243 22.63 -11.82 6.48
N HIS A 244 21.99 -11.15 7.43
CA HIS A 244 20.53 -11.11 7.54
C HIS A 244 19.88 -10.64 6.24
N GLY A 245 20.39 -9.55 5.64
CA GLY A 245 19.85 -9.03 4.38
C GLY A 245 19.98 -10.02 3.21
N VAL A 246 21.11 -10.74 3.13
CA VAL A 246 21.33 -11.76 2.10
C VAL A 246 20.45 -12.98 2.34
N ILE A 247 20.36 -13.47 3.58
CA ILE A 247 19.46 -14.57 3.98
C ILE A 247 18.03 -14.26 3.53
N GLU A 248 17.51 -13.09 3.89
CA GLU A 248 16.16 -12.69 3.51
C GLU A 248 15.97 -12.59 1.98
N SER A 249 17.02 -12.28 1.22
CA SER A 249 16.94 -12.17 -0.24
C SER A 249 16.98 -13.54 -0.91
N VAL A 250 17.82 -14.44 -0.41
CA VAL A 250 17.88 -15.86 -0.84
C VAL A 250 16.57 -16.56 -0.49
N ALA A 251 16.07 -16.40 0.73
CA ALA A 251 14.84 -17.03 1.23
C ALA A 251 13.63 -16.70 0.34
N ARG A 252 13.40 -15.40 0.03
CA ARG A 252 12.30 -14.99 -0.86
C ARG A 252 12.42 -15.54 -2.27
N ARG A 253 13.66 -15.64 -2.79
CA ARG A 253 13.87 -16.07 -4.18
C ARG A 253 13.75 -17.59 -4.32
N TRP A 254 14.28 -18.34 -3.35
CA TRP A 254 14.16 -19.78 -3.29
C TRP A 254 12.71 -20.22 -3.05
N SER A 255 11.97 -19.55 -2.17
CA SER A 255 10.59 -19.94 -1.85
C SER A 255 9.64 -19.91 -3.04
N ARG A 256 9.89 -19.05 -4.04
CA ARG A 256 9.13 -18.98 -5.31
C ARG A 256 9.29 -20.20 -6.20
N GLN A 257 10.36 -20.98 -6.02
CA GLN A 257 10.64 -22.18 -6.80
C GLN A 257 10.34 -23.44 -5.99
N GLU A 258 10.86 -23.49 -4.78
CA GLU A 258 10.93 -24.69 -3.93
C GLU A 258 10.66 -24.27 -2.47
N THR A 259 9.37 -24.11 -2.15
CA THR A 259 8.94 -23.62 -0.83
C THR A 259 9.36 -24.56 0.31
N ALA A 260 9.26 -25.88 0.11
CA ALA A 260 9.53 -26.86 1.17
C ALA A 260 11.02 -26.88 1.55
N GLU A 261 11.89 -26.92 0.54
CA GLU A 261 13.35 -26.93 0.70
C GLU A 261 13.85 -25.60 1.30
N SER A 262 13.30 -24.47 0.84
CA SER A 262 13.61 -23.16 1.41
C SER A 262 13.23 -23.07 2.89
N LEU A 263 12.10 -23.66 3.28
CA LEU A 263 11.64 -23.69 4.65
C LEU A 263 12.48 -24.65 5.52
N GLU A 264 12.88 -25.80 4.99
CA GLU A 264 13.82 -26.70 5.65
C GLU A 264 15.15 -26.00 5.92
N TRP A 265 15.68 -25.27 4.93
CA TRP A 265 16.87 -24.45 5.13
C TRP A 265 16.67 -23.39 6.21
N ALA A 266 15.54 -22.66 6.20
CA ALA A 266 15.23 -21.68 7.23
C ALA A 266 15.23 -22.31 8.63
N LEU A 267 14.53 -23.44 8.79
CA LEU A 267 14.38 -24.16 10.06
C LEU A 267 15.66 -24.86 10.53
N SER A 268 16.63 -25.11 9.64
CA SER A 268 17.95 -25.64 10.02
C SER A 268 18.82 -24.64 10.79
N MET A 269 18.53 -23.34 10.63
CA MET A 269 19.24 -22.26 11.32
C MET A 269 18.69 -22.03 12.74
N GLN A 270 19.33 -21.12 13.49
CA GLN A 270 18.91 -20.75 14.84
C GLN A 270 18.84 -19.23 15.02
N GLY A 271 18.06 -18.78 16.00
CA GLY A 271 17.96 -17.37 16.38
C GLY A 271 17.45 -16.47 15.24
N GLU A 272 18.06 -15.28 15.11
CA GLU A 272 17.65 -14.26 14.13
C GLU A 272 17.74 -14.74 12.68
N ASP A 273 18.74 -15.54 12.33
CA ASP A 273 18.93 -16.04 10.96
C ASP A 273 17.72 -16.90 10.52
N ARG A 274 17.29 -17.85 11.37
CA ARG A 274 16.06 -18.64 11.17
C ARG A 274 14.85 -17.73 11.07
N ASN A 275 14.66 -16.86 12.06
CA ASN A 275 13.47 -16.03 12.18
C ASN A 275 13.27 -15.14 10.95
N ARG A 276 14.35 -14.59 10.40
CA ARG A 276 14.34 -13.74 9.21
C ARG A 276 14.07 -14.51 7.93
N ALA A 277 14.71 -15.68 7.76
CA ALA A 277 14.42 -16.54 6.61
C ALA A 277 12.96 -17.00 6.62
N THR A 278 12.46 -17.52 7.75
CA THR A 278 11.07 -17.97 7.88
C THR A 278 10.10 -16.84 7.57
N ARG A 279 10.30 -15.65 8.16
CA ARG A 279 9.48 -14.47 7.88
C ARG A 279 9.48 -14.15 6.39
N ALA A 280 10.67 -14.02 5.80
CA ALA A 280 10.83 -13.66 4.39
C ALA A 280 10.15 -14.66 3.43
N ILE A 281 10.20 -15.97 3.75
CA ILE A 281 9.52 -17.03 2.98
C ILE A 281 8.01 -16.85 3.05
N ILE A 282 7.45 -16.75 4.27
CA ILE A 282 6.00 -16.66 4.47
C ILE A 282 5.45 -15.35 3.90
N GLU A 283 6.17 -14.23 4.03
CA GLU A 283 5.80 -12.95 3.44
C GLU A 283 5.71 -13.03 1.92
N GLU A 284 6.72 -13.63 1.28
CA GLU A 284 6.72 -13.79 -0.18
C GLU A 284 5.59 -14.69 -0.67
N ILE A 285 5.28 -15.77 0.06
CA ILE A 285 4.16 -16.63 -0.30
C ILE A 285 2.85 -15.86 -0.11
N ALA A 286 2.70 -15.10 0.97
CA ALA A 286 1.48 -14.35 1.25
C ALA A 286 1.17 -13.25 0.22
N ASP A 287 2.18 -12.75 -0.49
CA ASP A 287 1.98 -11.80 -1.61
C ASP A 287 1.24 -12.44 -2.80
N HIS A 288 1.33 -13.77 -3.00
CA HIS A 288 0.71 -14.48 -4.15
C HIS A 288 -0.37 -15.48 -3.75
N ASP A 289 -0.21 -16.16 -2.61
CA ASP A 289 -1.10 -17.17 -2.06
C ASP A 289 -1.14 -17.05 -0.51
N PRO A 290 -1.93 -16.10 0.03
CA PRO A 290 -2.05 -15.91 1.49
C PRO A 290 -2.65 -17.11 2.21
N LYS A 291 -3.47 -17.93 1.53
CA LYS A 291 -4.04 -19.15 2.11
C LYS A 291 -2.97 -20.20 2.34
N GLN A 292 -2.10 -20.41 1.37
CA GLN A 292 -0.93 -21.29 1.54
C GLN A 292 -0.02 -20.78 2.66
N ALA A 293 0.26 -19.47 2.70
CA ALA A 293 1.07 -18.88 3.75
C ALA A 293 0.51 -19.14 5.17
N ALA A 294 -0.82 -19.00 5.33
CA ALA A 294 -1.51 -19.28 6.60
C ALA A 294 -1.44 -20.77 7.00
N GLY A 295 -1.54 -21.68 6.02
CA GLY A 295 -1.35 -23.12 6.25
C GLY A 295 0.06 -23.45 6.74
N LEU A 296 1.08 -22.95 6.04
CA LEU A 296 2.48 -23.13 6.43
C LEU A 296 2.78 -22.56 7.82
N LEU A 297 2.20 -21.41 8.15
CA LEU A 297 2.38 -20.79 9.46
C LEU A 297 1.87 -21.69 10.60
N SER A 298 0.74 -22.36 10.37
CA SER A 298 0.14 -23.30 11.31
C SER A 298 1.02 -24.54 11.49
N GLU A 299 1.57 -25.07 10.40
CA GLU A 299 2.49 -26.22 10.41
C GLU A 299 3.78 -25.92 11.21
N ILE A 300 4.40 -24.76 10.98
CA ILE A 300 5.66 -24.39 11.64
C ILE A 300 5.47 -23.85 13.06
N SER A 301 4.24 -23.52 13.48
CA SER A 301 3.95 -22.91 14.78
C SER A 301 4.55 -23.67 15.97
N SER A 302 4.51 -25.01 15.91
CA SER A 302 5.06 -25.91 16.93
C SER A 302 6.60 -25.83 16.99
N SER A 303 7.25 -25.74 15.83
CA SER A 303 8.72 -25.62 15.71
C SER A 303 9.24 -24.26 16.20
N LEU A 304 8.46 -23.19 16.00
CA LEU A 304 8.84 -21.85 16.44
C LEU A 304 8.73 -21.70 17.96
N SER A 305 7.79 -22.39 18.61
CA SER A 305 7.44 -22.17 20.02
C SER A 305 8.50 -22.61 21.05
N GLY A 306 9.57 -23.30 20.64
CA GLY A 306 10.55 -23.93 21.53
C GLY A 306 11.48 -22.99 22.33
N ASP A 307 11.58 -21.70 21.98
CA ASP A 307 12.57 -20.78 22.57
C ASP A 307 11.97 -19.57 23.31
N GLY A 308 10.64 -19.52 23.48
CA GLY A 308 9.92 -18.40 24.09
C GLY A 308 9.83 -17.13 23.23
N THR A 309 10.65 -17.00 22.16
CA THR A 309 10.57 -15.91 21.18
C THR A 309 9.67 -16.23 19.99
N GLY A 310 9.47 -17.50 19.68
CA GLY A 310 8.61 -17.95 18.58
C GLY A 310 7.16 -17.49 18.65
N GLY A 311 6.62 -17.29 19.86
CA GLY A 311 5.26 -16.74 20.02
C GLY A 311 5.15 -15.28 19.54
N ARG A 312 6.23 -14.49 19.56
CA ARG A 312 6.24 -13.14 18.97
C ARG A 312 6.38 -13.21 17.45
N LEU A 313 7.34 -14.00 16.95
CA LEU A 313 7.54 -14.16 15.51
C LEU A 313 6.28 -14.69 14.81
N HIS A 314 5.65 -15.73 15.37
CA HIS A 314 4.43 -16.32 14.82
C HIS A 314 3.31 -15.28 14.72
N ARG A 315 3.09 -14.49 15.78
CA ARG A 315 2.12 -13.39 15.79
C ARG A 315 2.43 -12.33 14.75
N ASP A 316 3.69 -11.89 14.64
CA ASP A 316 4.05 -10.85 13.67
C ASP A 316 3.80 -11.34 12.23
N ILE A 317 4.20 -12.58 11.93
CA ILE A 317 4.00 -13.19 10.61
C ILE A 317 2.50 -13.37 10.32
N ALA A 318 1.72 -13.83 11.29
CA ALA A 318 0.27 -14.00 11.13
C ALA A 318 -0.43 -12.68 10.81
N SER A 319 -0.04 -11.59 11.48
CA SER A 319 -0.61 -10.26 11.26
C SER A 319 -0.29 -9.73 9.87
N GLU A 320 0.91 -10.02 9.39
CA GLU A 320 1.33 -9.65 8.04
C GLU A 320 0.60 -10.48 6.97
N VAL A 321 0.43 -11.79 7.19
CA VAL A 321 -0.41 -12.66 6.33
C VAL A 321 -1.85 -12.14 6.29
N ALA A 322 -2.41 -11.78 7.44
CA ALA A 322 -3.76 -11.23 7.56
C ALA A 322 -3.92 -9.93 6.75
N GLU A 323 -2.94 -9.02 6.85
CA GLU A 323 -2.94 -7.76 6.13
C GLU A 323 -2.87 -7.96 4.60
N ARG A 324 -1.96 -8.83 4.12
CA ARG A 324 -1.85 -9.15 2.70
C ARG A 324 -3.10 -9.84 2.17
N TRP A 325 -3.64 -10.80 2.91
CA TRP A 325 -4.86 -11.49 2.52
C TRP A 325 -6.05 -10.54 2.45
N ALA A 326 -6.23 -9.68 3.46
CA ALA A 326 -7.30 -8.69 3.45
C ALA A 326 -7.16 -7.66 2.33
N SER A 327 -5.93 -7.42 1.85
CA SER A 327 -5.68 -6.53 0.72
C SER A 327 -6.14 -7.09 -0.62
N THR A 328 -6.21 -8.41 -0.76
CA THR A 328 -6.57 -9.12 -2.01
C THR A 328 -7.97 -9.73 -1.95
N ASN A 329 -8.29 -10.41 -0.85
CA ASN A 329 -9.57 -11.05 -0.60
C ASN A 329 -9.94 -11.02 0.90
N PRO A 330 -10.61 -9.95 1.38
CA PRO A 330 -10.93 -9.81 2.79
C PRO A 330 -11.97 -10.80 3.33
N ASN A 331 -12.84 -11.35 2.47
CA ASN A 331 -13.81 -12.37 2.89
C ASN A 331 -13.12 -13.67 3.30
N GLU A 332 -12.20 -14.16 2.47
CA GLU A 332 -11.42 -15.36 2.81
C GLU A 332 -10.50 -15.13 4.02
N ALA A 333 -9.93 -13.93 4.14
CA ALA A 333 -9.16 -13.56 5.33
C ALA A 333 -10.02 -13.62 6.60
N ALA A 334 -11.25 -13.12 6.54
CA ALA A 334 -12.23 -13.18 7.63
C ALA A 334 -12.65 -14.63 7.98
N GLU A 335 -12.85 -15.50 7.00
CA GLU A 335 -13.08 -16.93 7.22
C GLU A 335 -11.91 -17.57 7.96
N TRP A 336 -10.68 -17.25 7.55
CA TRP A 336 -9.49 -17.73 8.25
C TRP A 336 -9.42 -17.27 9.71
N ILE A 337 -9.82 -16.03 10.02
CA ILE A 337 -9.92 -15.56 11.41
C ILE A 337 -10.90 -16.41 12.22
N ALA A 338 -12.03 -16.82 11.65
CA ALA A 338 -13.02 -17.65 12.33
C ALA A 338 -12.44 -19.03 12.70
N ASP A 339 -11.60 -19.59 11.82
CA ASP A 339 -10.95 -20.90 12.01
C ASP A 339 -9.75 -20.86 12.98
N LEU A 340 -9.21 -19.69 13.30
CA LEU A 340 -8.11 -19.58 14.24
C LEU A 340 -8.55 -19.94 15.66
N PRO A 341 -7.76 -20.77 16.39
CA PRO A 341 -8.07 -21.15 17.76
C PRO A 341 -8.09 -19.93 18.70
N GLU A 342 -9.12 -19.86 19.56
CA GLU A 342 -9.42 -18.74 20.47
C GLU A 342 -8.28 -18.42 21.46
N SER A 343 -7.40 -19.38 21.77
CA SER A 343 -6.31 -19.21 22.74
C SER A 343 -5.16 -18.30 22.27
N HIS A 344 -5.27 -17.68 21.10
CA HIS A 344 -4.18 -16.93 20.50
C HIS A 344 -4.51 -15.44 20.37
N HIS A 345 -3.72 -14.62 21.08
CA HIS A 345 -3.40 -13.22 20.74
C HIS A 345 -3.25 -12.95 19.23
N ILE A 346 -2.89 -13.98 18.45
CA ILE A 346 -2.82 -13.98 16.99
C ILE A 346 -4.17 -13.67 16.37
N LYS A 347 -5.26 -14.30 16.82
CA LYS A 347 -6.62 -14.10 16.29
C LYS A 347 -7.03 -12.63 16.45
N HIS A 348 -6.74 -12.03 17.60
CA HIS A 348 -7.02 -10.61 17.85
C HIS A 348 -6.26 -9.70 16.89
N GLU A 349 -4.94 -9.86 16.78
CA GLU A 349 -4.12 -8.96 15.95
C GLU A 349 -4.42 -9.15 14.46
N ALA A 350 -4.60 -10.40 14.01
CA ALA A 350 -4.98 -10.71 12.64
C ALA A 350 -6.37 -10.12 12.31
N ALA A 351 -7.36 -10.25 13.20
CA ALA A 351 -8.67 -9.64 13.01
C ALA A 351 -8.60 -8.11 12.91
N GLN A 352 -7.75 -7.45 13.72
CA GLN A 352 -7.53 -6.01 13.61
C GLN A 352 -6.93 -5.61 12.26
N ARG A 353 -5.97 -6.39 11.73
CA ARG A 353 -5.37 -6.14 10.40
C ARG A 353 -6.38 -6.32 9.28
N VAL A 354 -7.21 -7.36 9.37
CA VAL A 354 -8.31 -7.58 8.42
C VAL A 354 -9.30 -6.40 8.48
N ALA A 355 -9.75 -6.00 9.69
CA ALA A 355 -10.66 -4.87 9.88
C ALA A 355 -10.11 -3.58 9.26
N ASP A 356 -8.84 -3.24 9.55
CA ASP A 356 -8.19 -2.01 9.08
C ASP A 356 -8.07 -1.97 7.56
N ARG A 357 -7.62 -3.09 6.97
CA ARG A 357 -7.39 -3.18 5.53
C ARG A 357 -8.69 -3.26 4.76
N TRP A 358 -9.66 -4.03 5.24
CA TRP A 358 -10.98 -4.13 4.63
C TRP A 358 -11.71 -2.80 4.71
N ALA A 359 -11.71 -2.12 5.86
CA ALA A 359 -12.40 -0.83 6.00
C ALA A 359 -11.82 0.26 5.11
N SER A 360 -10.52 0.19 4.80
CA SER A 360 -9.87 1.10 3.86
C SER A 360 -10.34 0.89 2.40
N ALA A 361 -10.83 -0.30 2.05
CA ALA A 361 -11.31 -0.63 0.70
C ALA A 361 -12.84 -0.59 0.58
N ASN A 362 -13.55 -1.11 1.59
CA ASN A 362 -15.00 -1.14 1.68
C ASN A 362 -15.42 -1.16 3.17
N PRO A 363 -15.67 0.02 3.78
CA PRO A 363 -16.00 0.11 5.20
C PRO A 363 -17.35 -0.49 5.55
N GLN A 364 -18.34 -0.45 4.65
CA GLN A 364 -19.65 -1.07 4.86
C GLN A 364 -19.55 -2.59 5.04
N ALA A 365 -18.86 -3.28 4.13
CA ALA A 365 -18.69 -4.73 4.22
C ALA A 365 -17.82 -5.13 5.43
N ALA A 366 -16.80 -4.33 5.75
CA ALA A 366 -15.99 -4.55 6.95
C ALA A 366 -16.81 -4.37 8.24
N ALA A 367 -17.74 -3.41 8.26
CA ALA A 367 -18.66 -3.17 9.37
C ALA A 367 -19.61 -4.34 9.58
N GLU A 368 -20.20 -4.88 8.50
CA GLU A 368 -21.06 -6.08 8.54
C GLU A 368 -20.32 -7.27 9.14
N TRP A 369 -19.10 -7.55 8.68
CA TRP A 369 -18.28 -8.61 9.26
C TRP A 369 -17.92 -8.34 10.73
N ALA A 370 -17.52 -7.11 11.07
CA ALA A 370 -17.07 -6.79 12.42
C ALA A 370 -18.17 -6.97 13.47
N VAL A 371 -19.45 -6.72 13.13
CA VAL A 371 -20.57 -6.92 14.07
C VAL A 371 -21.00 -8.38 14.21
N GLU A 372 -20.70 -9.23 13.24
CA GLU A 372 -20.95 -10.68 13.29
C GLU A 372 -19.97 -11.44 14.19
N LEU A 373 -18.81 -10.84 14.49
CA LEU A 373 -17.84 -11.42 15.41
C LEU A 373 -18.43 -11.60 16.81
N THR A 374 -18.02 -12.66 17.51
CA THR A 374 -18.52 -12.96 18.86
C THR A 374 -18.11 -11.89 19.86
N GLU A 375 -19.06 -11.54 20.74
CA GLU A 375 -18.93 -10.48 21.73
C GLU A 375 -17.98 -10.86 22.88
N SER A 376 -17.83 -12.17 23.15
CA SER A 376 -17.09 -12.74 24.29
C SER A 376 -15.58 -12.46 24.27
N ASP A 377 -15.03 -12.10 23.12
CA ASP A 377 -13.58 -12.21 22.89
C ASP A 377 -12.88 -10.86 22.80
N ASN A 378 -13.52 -9.70 23.02
CA ASN A 378 -12.93 -8.36 22.81
C ASN A 378 -12.51 -8.06 21.34
N ILE A 379 -12.39 -9.09 20.49
CA ILE A 379 -12.06 -9.01 19.06
C ILE A 379 -13.10 -8.16 18.35
N ARG A 380 -14.39 -8.45 18.56
CA ARG A 380 -15.49 -7.67 17.97
C ARG A 380 -15.37 -6.18 18.31
N ARG A 381 -15.18 -5.85 19.59
CA ARG A 381 -15.03 -4.45 20.03
C ARG A 381 -13.91 -3.75 19.27
N GLN A 382 -12.74 -4.39 19.19
CA GLN A 382 -11.57 -3.83 18.49
C GLN A 382 -11.76 -3.74 16.98
N ALA A 383 -12.37 -4.75 16.36
CA ALA A 383 -12.66 -4.73 14.92
C ALA A 383 -13.61 -3.59 14.56
N VAL A 384 -14.72 -3.45 15.31
CA VAL A 384 -15.68 -2.35 15.14
C VAL A 384 -14.98 -0.99 15.34
N GLU A 385 -14.18 -0.85 16.40
CA GLU A 385 -13.39 0.37 16.66
C GLU A 385 -12.49 0.73 15.46
N ARG A 386 -11.79 -0.26 14.87
CA ARG A 386 -10.94 -0.03 13.68
C ARG A 386 -11.73 0.31 12.43
N VAL A 387 -12.87 -0.33 12.21
CA VAL A 387 -13.76 0.02 11.10
C VAL A 387 -14.27 1.45 11.27
N ALA A 388 -14.71 1.82 12.47
CA ALA A 388 -15.18 3.18 12.77
C ALA A 388 -14.09 4.24 12.52
N ASP A 389 -12.89 4.07 13.09
CA ASP A 389 -11.76 5.00 12.89
C ASP A 389 -11.44 5.21 11.40
N ARG A 390 -11.48 4.15 10.59
CA ARG A 390 -11.25 4.25 9.15
C ARG A 390 -12.41 4.91 8.43
N TRP A 391 -13.63 4.48 8.69
CA TRP A 391 -14.81 4.96 7.98
C TRP A 391 -15.05 6.45 8.26
N LEU A 392 -14.93 6.90 9.51
CA LEU A 392 -15.10 8.29 9.92
C LEU A 392 -14.16 9.27 9.20
N LYS A 393 -12.96 8.82 8.80
CA LYS A 393 -12.00 9.64 8.04
C LYS A 393 -12.41 9.87 6.59
N TYR A 394 -13.21 8.98 6.02
CA TYR A 394 -13.63 9.03 4.61
C TYR A 394 -15.07 9.50 4.44
N ASP A 395 -15.97 9.02 5.30
CA ASP A 395 -17.41 9.30 5.27
C ASP A 395 -17.98 9.26 6.69
N SER A 396 -17.89 10.41 7.38
CA SER A 396 -18.34 10.53 8.77
C SER A 396 -19.86 10.42 8.92
N LEU A 397 -20.63 10.77 7.89
CA LEU A 397 -22.08 10.70 7.92
C LEU A 397 -22.53 9.24 7.99
N SER A 398 -22.18 8.44 7.00
CA SER A 398 -22.59 7.03 6.97
C SER A 398 -21.99 6.22 8.13
N ALA A 399 -20.76 6.52 8.54
CA ALA A 399 -20.17 5.90 9.73
C ALA A 399 -20.98 6.22 11.00
N SER A 400 -21.41 7.47 11.19
CA SER A 400 -22.21 7.86 12.36
C SER A 400 -23.60 7.22 12.38
N GLU A 401 -24.23 7.05 11.21
CA GLU A 401 -25.51 6.34 11.07
C GLU A 401 -25.35 4.87 11.45
N TRP A 402 -24.32 4.20 10.95
CA TRP A 402 -24.01 2.82 11.33
C TRP A 402 -23.80 2.67 12.85
N ILE A 403 -23.02 3.57 13.47
CA ILE A 403 -22.80 3.56 14.94
C ILE A 403 -24.12 3.78 15.69
N ALA A 404 -25.03 4.60 15.17
CA ALA A 404 -26.33 4.86 15.77
C ALA A 404 -27.24 3.63 15.77
N GLU A 405 -27.18 2.83 14.70
CA GLU A 405 -27.98 1.62 14.51
C GLU A 405 -27.50 0.42 15.34
N MET A 406 -26.24 0.44 15.78
CA MET A 406 -25.68 -0.64 16.60
C MET A 406 -26.43 -0.78 17.93
N PRO A 407 -26.63 -2.02 18.43
CA PRO A 407 -27.10 -2.23 19.80
C PRO A 407 -26.13 -1.65 20.83
N ILE A 408 -26.67 -1.14 21.95
CA ILE A 408 -25.87 -0.67 23.08
C ILE A 408 -25.01 -1.83 23.61
N GLY A 409 -23.71 -1.57 23.76
CA GLY A 409 -22.73 -2.55 24.22
C GLY A 409 -21.31 -2.04 23.96
N GLU A 410 -20.30 -2.80 24.41
CA GLU A 410 -18.91 -2.36 24.39
C GLU A 410 -18.40 -2.01 22.98
N ALA A 411 -18.84 -2.75 21.95
CA ALA A 411 -18.46 -2.49 20.57
C ALA A 411 -18.97 -1.14 20.05
N ARG A 412 -20.25 -0.84 20.28
CA ARG A 412 -20.85 0.46 19.92
C ARG A 412 -20.18 1.59 20.69
N ASP A 413 -19.95 1.40 21.98
CA ASP A 413 -19.31 2.39 22.84
C ASP A 413 -17.91 2.74 22.32
N ALA A 414 -17.12 1.74 21.91
CA ALA A 414 -15.79 1.98 21.32
C ALA A 414 -15.87 2.78 20.00
N ALA A 415 -16.82 2.45 19.12
CA ALA A 415 -17.02 3.18 17.86
C ALA A 415 -17.53 4.61 18.10
N ALA A 416 -18.43 4.81 19.06
CA ALA A 416 -18.88 6.14 19.48
C ALA A 416 -17.72 6.97 20.03
N GLY A 417 -16.78 6.35 20.75
CA GLY A 417 -15.55 7.03 21.18
C GLY A 417 -14.67 7.52 20.01
N GLU A 418 -14.58 6.77 18.91
CA GLU A 418 -13.90 7.24 17.69
C GLU A 418 -14.66 8.41 17.04
N LEU A 419 -15.99 8.35 17.00
CA LEU A 419 -16.82 9.43 16.49
C LEU A 419 -16.68 10.70 17.31
N VAL A 420 -16.71 10.59 18.64
CA VAL A 420 -16.45 11.70 19.57
C VAL A 420 -15.12 12.35 19.24
N ARG A 421 -14.02 11.58 19.19
CA ARG A 421 -12.69 12.11 18.85
C ARG A 421 -12.63 12.76 17.46
N ASN A 422 -13.36 12.23 16.48
CA ASN A 422 -13.38 12.76 15.13
C ASN A 422 -14.06 14.13 15.04
N ILE A 423 -15.13 14.36 15.83
CA ILE A 423 -15.97 15.56 15.73
C ILE A 423 -15.77 16.57 16.87
N SER A 424 -15.04 16.24 17.94
CA SER A 424 -14.83 17.12 19.10
C SER A 424 -14.38 18.53 18.74
N ASP A 425 -13.47 18.67 17.78
CA ASP A 425 -12.92 19.97 17.39
C ASP A 425 -13.89 20.77 16.51
N SER A 426 -14.70 20.10 15.70
CA SER A 426 -15.60 20.74 14.72
C SER A 426 -17.01 20.97 15.26
N ASP A 427 -17.52 20.05 16.08
CA ASP A 427 -18.86 20.06 16.67
C ASP A 427 -18.81 19.45 18.09
N PRO A 428 -18.31 20.20 19.08
CA PRO A 428 -18.21 19.71 20.44
C PRO A 428 -19.58 19.43 21.09
N ALA A 429 -20.67 20.06 20.61
CA ALA A 429 -22.01 19.81 21.12
C ALA A 429 -22.53 18.42 20.69
N ALA A 430 -22.33 18.06 19.42
CA ALA A 430 -22.61 16.71 18.92
C ALA A 430 -21.68 15.68 19.58
N ALA A 431 -20.38 15.97 19.70
CA ALA A 431 -19.42 15.11 20.39
C ALA A 431 -19.85 14.81 21.82
N PHE A 432 -20.25 15.84 22.57
CA PHE A 432 -20.72 15.68 23.95
C PHE A 432 -22.00 14.85 24.05
N SER A 433 -22.93 15.03 23.10
CA SER A 433 -24.16 14.23 23.02
C SER A 433 -23.86 12.75 22.75
N TRP A 434 -22.92 12.46 21.85
CA TRP A 434 -22.45 11.10 21.57
C TRP A 434 -21.73 10.48 22.76
N ALA A 435 -20.85 11.24 23.43
CA ALA A 435 -20.19 10.82 24.66
C ALA A 435 -21.23 10.42 25.71
N ASN A 436 -22.27 11.23 25.91
CA ASN A 436 -23.37 10.94 26.83
C ASN A 436 -24.23 9.71 26.42
N SER A 437 -24.15 9.25 25.18
CA SER A 437 -24.88 8.05 24.71
C SER A 437 -24.18 6.73 25.02
N VAL A 438 -22.94 6.77 25.49
CA VAL A 438 -22.12 5.59 25.84
C VAL A 438 -22.68 4.90 27.08
N GLY A 439 -22.82 3.57 27.03
CA GLY A 439 -23.45 2.79 28.11
C GLY A 439 -22.57 2.62 29.35
N ASN A 440 -21.25 2.52 29.17
CA ASN A 440 -20.31 2.41 30.29
C ASN A 440 -20.08 3.78 30.98
N GLU A 441 -20.61 3.99 32.19
CA GLU A 441 -20.51 5.27 32.92
C GLU A 441 -19.06 5.77 33.09
N GLY A 442 -18.10 4.87 33.31
CA GLY A 442 -16.70 5.24 33.47
C GLY A 442 -16.10 5.79 32.18
N TYR A 443 -16.33 5.10 31.07
CA TYR A 443 -15.87 5.52 29.75
C TYR A 443 -16.62 6.74 29.22
N GLN A 444 -17.94 6.78 29.41
CA GLN A 444 -18.80 7.94 29.16
C GLN A 444 -18.25 9.19 29.85
N THR A 445 -17.96 9.10 31.16
CA THR A 445 -17.44 10.24 31.93
C THR A 445 -16.10 10.72 31.38
N HIS A 446 -15.22 9.80 30.97
CA HIS A 446 -13.93 10.14 30.37
C HIS A 446 -14.09 10.86 29.02
N LEU A 447 -14.93 10.35 28.12
CA LEU A 447 -15.21 11.01 26.84
C LEU A 447 -15.85 12.39 27.03
N MET A 448 -16.81 12.51 27.96
CA MET A 448 -17.41 13.80 28.30
C MET A 448 -16.38 14.80 28.82
N GLU A 449 -15.42 14.34 29.64
CA GLU A 449 -14.32 15.16 30.13
C GLU A 449 -13.43 15.66 28.98
N GLU A 450 -12.98 14.77 28.10
CA GLU A 450 -12.14 15.15 26.95
C GLU A 450 -12.82 16.20 26.08
N VAL A 451 -14.10 16.01 25.76
CA VAL A 451 -14.87 16.98 24.96
C VAL A 451 -15.02 18.31 25.70
N ILE A 452 -15.38 18.27 26.99
CA ILE A 452 -15.74 19.49 27.71
C ILE A 452 -14.53 20.35 28.06
N GLU A 453 -13.37 19.75 28.30
CA GLU A 453 -12.12 20.48 28.50
C GLU A 453 -11.72 21.23 27.22
N GLY A 454 -11.76 20.55 26.08
CA GLY A 454 -11.50 21.16 24.77
C GLY A 454 -12.51 22.28 24.47
N TRP A 455 -13.80 21.99 24.64
CA TRP A 455 -14.87 22.94 24.39
C TRP A 455 -14.80 24.15 25.33
N HIS A 456 -14.51 23.96 26.62
CA HIS A 456 -14.41 25.04 27.59
C HIS A 456 -13.29 26.02 27.25
N ASN A 457 -12.19 25.55 26.65
CA ASN A 457 -11.09 26.42 26.22
C ASN A 457 -11.49 27.34 25.05
N VAL A 458 -12.45 26.92 24.22
CA VAL A 458 -12.91 27.68 23.04
C VAL A 458 -14.15 28.50 23.37
N ASP A 459 -15.16 27.89 23.99
CA ASP A 459 -16.40 28.52 24.44
C ASP A 459 -16.81 28.03 25.85
N PRO A 460 -16.32 28.72 26.90
CA PRO A 460 -16.61 28.37 28.28
C PRO A 460 -18.10 28.34 28.62
N ASN A 461 -18.90 29.21 27.99
CA ASN A 461 -20.30 29.38 28.32
C ASN A 461 -21.13 28.25 27.70
N ALA A 462 -20.89 27.94 26.42
CA ALA A 462 -21.58 26.84 25.76
C ALA A 462 -21.27 25.49 26.41
N ALA A 463 -20.00 25.24 26.76
CA ALA A 463 -19.58 24.05 27.50
C ALA A 463 -20.31 23.94 28.86
N ARG A 464 -20.39 25.03 29.63
CA ARG A 464 -21.14 25.04 30.89
C ARG A 464 -22.63 24.78 30.67
N SER A 465 -23.24 25.41 29.67
CA SER A 465 -24.66 25.23 29.38
C SER A 465 -24.98 23.78 29.00
N ALA A 466 -24.12 23.11 28.24
CA ALA A 466 -24.28 21.70 27.90
C ALA A 466 -24.26 20.79 29.14
N LEU A 467 -23.30 21.01 30.07
CA LEU A 467 -23.24 20.28 31.33
C LEU A 467 -24.49 20.50 32.20
N GLN A 468 -25.02 21.72 32.24
CA GLN A 468 -26.24 22.05 33.01
C GLN A 468 -27.51 21.44 32.41
N ALA A 469 -27.55 21.27 31.08
CA ALA A 469 -28.68 20.69 30.36
C ALA A 469 -28.72 19.15 30.43
N THR A 470 -27.64 18.52 30.89
CA THR A 470 -27.49 17.06 30.91
C THR A 470 -27.78 16.50 32.30
N ASP A 471 -28.45 15.35 32.37
CA ASP A 471 -28.71 14.68 33.65
C ASP A 471 -27.46 13.93 34.13
N LEU A 472 -26.58 14.67 34.81
CA LEU A 472 -25.30 14.16 35.28
C LEU A 472 -25.46 13.30 36.54
N SER A 473 -24.73 12.17 36.59
CA SER A 473 -24.58 11.36 37.80
C SER A 473 -23.84 12.14 38.91
N ALA A 474 -23.96 11.69 40.16
CA ALA A 474 -23.26 12.35 41.28
C ALA A 474 -21.74 12.39 41.08
N ARG A 475 -21.17 11.33 40.48
CA ARG A 475 -19.74 11.25 40.15
C ARG A 475 -19.36 12.24 39.06
N GLN A 476 -20.17 12.36 38.02
CA GLN A 476 -19.96 13.32 36.92
C GLN A 476 -20.08 14.77 37.41
N ARG A 477 -21.06 15.09 38.26
CA ARG A 477 -21.19 16.45 38.85
C ARG A 477 -19.98 16.83 39.68
N GLU A 478 -19.46 15.90 40.49
CA GLU A 478 -18.25 16.14 41.28
C GLU A 478 -17.03 16.34 40.36
N LYS A 479 -16.92 15.55 39.30
CA LYS A 479 -15.85 15.65 38.30
C LYS A 479 -15.87 16.99 37.56
N PHE A 480 -17.04 17.49 37.17
CA PHE A 480 -17.21 18.73 36.41
C PHE A 480 -17.51 19.97 37.26
N LYS A 481 -17.34 19.90 38.58
CA LYS A 481 -17.72 20.97 39.52
C LYS A 481 -17.05 22.32 39.25
N GLU A 482 -15.79 22.31 38.80
CA GLU A 482 -15.04 23.55 38.54
C GLU A 482 -15.60 24.29 37.32
N ILE A 483 -15.87 23.56 36.24
CA ILE A 483 -16.50 24.09 35.03
C ILE A 483 -17.94 24.52 35.33
N LEU A 484 -18.69 23.78 36.14
CA LEU A 484 -20.03 24.18 36.59
C LEU A 484 -20.04 25.43 37.48
N GLY A 485 -18.98 25.66 38.27
CA GLY A 485 -18.89 26.70 39.30
C GLY A 485 -18.25 28.05 38.88
N ALA A 486 -17.53 28.14 37.76
CA ALA A 486 -16.86 29.38 37.35
C ALA A 486 -17.80 30.45 36.72
N SER A 487 -18.57 31.17 37.55
CA SER A 487 -19.46 32.27 37.15
C SER A 487 -18.83 33.28 36.13
N ALA A 488 -19.62 33.83 35.21
CA ALA A 488 -19.12 34.84 34.26
C ALA A 488 -18.69 36.12 34.99
N ALA A 489 -17.50 36.64 34.68
CA ALA A 489 -17.18 38.03 35.02
C ALA A 489 -18.18 38.95 34.30
N PRO A 490 -18.86 39.89 35.00
CA PRO A 490 -19.83 40.76 34.35
C PRO A 490 -19.13 41.66 33.32
N PRO A 491 -19.83 42.06 32.24
CA PRO A 491 -19.25 42.99 31.27
C PRO A 491 -18.92 44.30 31.99
N THR A 492 -17.66 44.74 31.88
CA THR A 492 -17.25 46.08 32.30
C THR A 492 -17.99 47.08 31.41
N ASN A 493 -19.10 47.62 31.92
CA ASN A 493 -19.73 48.83 31.38
C ASN A 493 -18.72 49.98 31.51
N SER A 494 -17.92 50.18 30.46
CA SER A 494 -17.25 51.45 30.23
C SER A 494 -18.22 52.35 29.48
N GLU A 495 -19.06 53.08 30.21
CA GLU A 495 -19.58 54.38 29.77
C GLU A 495 -20.31 55.09 30.92
N THR A 496 -19.62 56.05 31.53
CA THR A 496 -20.24 57.25 32.06
C THR A 496 -19.51 58.45 31.47
N PRO A 497 -20.15 59.23 30.57
CA PRO A 497 -19.69 60.56 30.24
C PRO A 497 -20.36 61.61 31.14
N LYS A 498 -19.65 62.73 31.32
CA LYS A 498 -20.08 64.05 31.87
C LYS A 498 -20.14 64.14 33.40
N SER A 499 -19.79 65.25 34.05
CA SER A 499 -19.28 66.57 33.67
C SER A 499 -19.13 67.36 34.97
N GLU A 500 -18.02 68.09 35.15
CA GLU A 500 -17.93 69.53 35.50
C GLU A 500 -16.47 69.94 35.69
#